data_AF-A0A147BIY0-F1
#
_entry.id   AF-A0A147BIY0-F1
#
_cell.length_a   1.000
_cell.length_b   1.000
_cell.length_c   1.000
_cell.angle_alpha   90.00
_cell.angle_beta   90.00
_cell.angle_gamma   90.00
#
_symmetry.space_group_name_H-M   'P 1'
#
loop_
_entity.id
_entity.type
_entity.pdbx_description
1 polymer ?
#
loop_
_entity_poly.entity_id
_entity_poly.type
_entity_poly.pdbx_seq_one_letter_code
_entity_poly.pdbx_strand_id
1 'polypeptide(L)'
;MLTILVASVTLLTTVAHFLNPASARVEMERDLPEPRRAGCHRYCLTVTCKFIDPKTCRGIVKPRASHCGCCPLCVQQLGLGQRCDSPWPT
;
A
#
# COMPACT_ATOMS: atom_id res chain seq x y z
N MET A 1 1.18 -30.10 45.03
CA MET A 1 1.81 -30.18 43.70
C MET A 1 0.83 -29.99 42.52
N LEU A 2 -0.49 -29.86 42.74
CA LEU A 2 -1.49 -29.70 41.67
C LEU A 2 -1.62 -28.25 41.15
N THR A 3 -1.28 -27.24 41.97
CA THR A 3 -1.46 -25.82 41.66
C THR A 3 -0.44 -25.27 40.66
N ILE A 4 0.76 -25.83 40.61
CA ILE A 4 1.82 -25.39 39.69
C ILE A 4 1.47 -25.79 38.24
N LEU A 5 0.84 -26.96 38.05
CA LEU A 5 0.39 -27.44 36.74
C LEU A 5 -0.69 -26.54 36.11
N VAL A 6 -1.60 -25.98 36.92
CA VAL A 6 -2.68 -25.10 36.43
C VAL A 6 -2.14 -23.74 35.96
N ALA A 7 -1.11 -23.21 36.62
CA ALA A 7 -0.46 -21.96 36.21
C ALA A 7 0.30 -22.12 34.88
N SER A 8 0.93 -23.27 34.65
CA SER A 8 1.62 -23.56 33.38
C SER A 8 0.68 -23.68 32.19
N VAL A 9 -0.48 -24.33 32.38
CA VAL A 9 -1.48 -24.52 31.31
C VAL A 9 -2.15 -23.19 30.93
N THR A 10 -2.40 -22.30 31.89
CA THR A 10 -2.98 -20.98 31.64
C THR A 10 -2.00 -20.00 30.98
N LEU A 11 -0.70 -20.14 31.25
CA LEU A 11 0.33 -19.35 30.56
C LEU A 11 0.52 -19.80 29.10
N LEU A 12 0.40 -21.09 28.78
CA LEU A 12 0.49 -21.55 27.39
C LEU A 12 -0.72 -21.15 26.53
N THR A 13 -1.94 -21.16 27.09
CA THR A 13 -3.15 -20.79 26.33
C THR A 13 -3.23 -19.28 26.06
N THR A 14 -2.75 -18.45 26.99
CA THR A 14 -2.71 -17.00 26.78
C THR A 14 -1.72 -16.61 25.69
N VAL A 15 -0.52 -17.21 25.64
CA VAL A 15 0.46 -16.93 24.57
C VAL A 15 -0.01 -17.45 23.20
N ALA A 16 -0.72 -18.57 23.14
CA ALA A 16 -1.28 -19.11 21.90
C ALA A 16 -2.35 -18.19 21.27
N HIS A 17 -3.07 -17.39 22.07
CA HIS A 17 -4.00 -16.40 21.56
C HIS A 17 -3.34 -15.15 20.95
N PHE A 18 -2.10 -14.82 21.35
CA PHE A 18 -1.37 -13.68 20.79
C PHE A 18 -0.59 -14.03 19.51
N LEU A 19 -0.29 -15.31 19.28
CA LEU A 19 0.49 -15.79 18.12
C LEU A 19 -0.39 -16.19 16.93
N ASN A 20 -1.55 -15.58 16.76
CA ASN A 20 -2.35 -15.76 15.56
C ASN A 20 -2.08 -14.59 14.61
N PRO A 21 -1.10 -14.67 13.68
CA PRO A 21 -0.90 -13.65 12.65
C PRO A 21 -1.95 -13.80 11.53
N ALA A 22 -3.10 -14.42 11.80
CA ALA A 22 -4.12 -14.75 10.80
C ALA A 22 -5.07 -13.59 10.45
N SER A 23 -4.85 -12.38 10.96
CA SER A 23 -5.72 -11.24 10.62
C SER A 23 -5.01 -9.90 10.54
N ALA A 24 -3.77 -9.87 10.03
CA ALA A 24 -3.40 -8.77 9.15
C ALA A 24 -4.04 -9.04 7.78
N ARG A 25 -5.38 -9.07 7.73
CA ARG A 25 -6.06 -8.77 6.48
C ARG A 25 -5.59 -7.37 6.12
N VAL A 26 -4.71 -7.31 5.13
CA VAL A 26 -4.49 -6.10 4.34
C VAL A 26 -5.83 -5.84 3.64
N GLU A 27 -6.77 -5.32 4.40
CA GLU A 27 -8.02 -4.78 3.92
C GLU A 27 -7.75 -3.30 3.66
N MET A 28 -6.91 -3.03 2.65
CA MET A 28 -6.85 -1.70 2.05
C MET A 28 -6.32 -1.77 0.63
N GLU A 29 -7.12 -2.32 -0.27
CA GLU A 29 -7.31 -1.64 -1.54
C GLU A 29 -8.79 -1.79 -1.87
N ARG A 30 -9.61 -0.90 -1.29
CA ARG A 30 -10.86 -0.56 -1.97
C ARG A 30 -10.41 -0.05 -3.33
N ASP A 31 -10.66 -0.84 -4.37
CA ASP A 31 -10.92 -0.37 -5.73
C ASP A 31 -11.99 0.73 -5.60
N LEU A 32 -11.56 1.93 -5.18
CA LEU A 32 -12.34 3.11 -5.34
C LEU A 32 -12.46 3.25 -6.86
N PRO A 33 -13.67 3.28 -7.43
CA PRO A 33 -13.80 3.50 -8.86
C PRO A 33 -13.17 4.86 -9.16
N GLU A 34 -11.97 4.81 -9.73
CA GLU A 34 -11.23 5.98 -10.18
C GLU A 34 -12.22 6.82 -11.00
N PRO A 35 -12.38 8.13 -10.72
CA PRO A 35 -13.20 8.97 -11.58
C PRO A 35 -12.63 8.85 -12.99
N ARG A 36 -13.34 8.13 -13.87
CA ARG A 36 -12.94 7.96 -15.26
C ARG A 36 -13.02 9.34 -15.91
N ARG A 37 -11.93 10.11 -15.83
CA ARG A 37 -11.76 11.33 -16.61
C ARG A 37 -11.99 10.95 -18.07
N ALA A 38 -12.97 11.60 -18.69
CA ALA A 38 -13.29 11.38 -20.09
C ALA A 38 -12.00 11.52 -20.92
N GLY A 39 -11.68 10.52 -21.74
CA GLY A 39 -10.44 10.49 -22.55
C GLY A 39 -9.31 9.61 -22.00
N CYS A 40 -9.33 9.20 -20.73
CA CYS A 40 -8.25 8.39 -20.15
C CYS A 40 -8.06 7.03 -20.83
N HIS A 41 -9.13 6.41 -21.33
CA HIS A 41 -9.03 5.13 -22.04
C HIS A 41 -8.18 5.24 -23.31
N ARG A 42 -8.37 6.29 -24.11
CA ARG A 42 -7.55 6.52 -25.31
C ARG A 42 -6.13 6.91 -24.94
N TYR A 43 -5.97 7.72 -23.90
CA TYR A 43 -4.65 8.13 -23.41
C TYR A 43 -3.79 6.93 -22.99
N CYS A 44 -4.32 6.01 -22.17
CA CYS A 44 -3.56 4.83 -21.73
C CYS A 44 -3.14 3.91 -22.89
N LEU A 45 -3.90 3.86 -23.99
CA LEU A 45 -3.54 3.09 -25.19
C LEU A 45 -2.37 3.70 -25.96
N THR A 46 -2.14 5.01 -25.81
CA THR A 46 -1.09 5.74 -26.53
C THR A 46 0.21 5.91 -25.73
N VAL A 47 0.16 5.67 -24.42
CA VAL A 47 1.29 5.91 -23.52
C VAL A 47 2.07 4.63 -23.28
N THR A 48 3.37 4.66 -23.58
CA THR A 48 4.30 3.60 -23.22
C THR A 48 4.82 3.83 -21.80
N CYS A 49 4.51 2.92 -20.88
CA CYS A 49 5.00 3.00 -19.51
C CYS A 49 6.49 2.68 -19.42
N LYS A 50 7.22 3.43 -18.60
CA LYS A 50 8.62 3.15 -18.29
C LYS A 50 8.70 2.13 -17.16
N PHE A 51 9.63 1.19 -17.28
CA PHE A 51 9.99 0.32 -16.17
C PHE A 51 10.67 1.16 -15.07
N ILE A 52 10.30 0.91 -13.82
CA ILE A 52 10.90 1.54 -12.65
C ILE A 52 11.62 0.46 -11.88
N ASP A 53 12.95 0.56 -11.81
CA ASP A 53 13.73 -0.33 -10.95
C ASP A 53 13.47 0.06 -9.48
N PRO A 54 12.89 -0.84 -8.66
CA PRO A 54 12.62 -0.56 -7.26
C PRO A 54 13.89 -0.20 -6.46
N LYS A 55 15.08 -0.65 -6.89
CA LYS A 55 16.35 -0.30 -6.24
C LYS A 55 16.76 1.15 -6.44
N THR A 56 16.27 1.78 -7.52
CA THR A 56 16.57 3.17 -7.86
C THR A 56 15.49 4.15 -7.38
N CYS A 57 14.32 3.64 -7.00
CA CYS A 57 13.21 4.44 -6.48
C CYS A 57 13.47 4.81 -5.00
N ARG A 58 13.68 6.10 -4.72
CA ARG A 58 13.86 6.64 -3.35
C ARG A 58 12.54 6.71 -2.53
N GLY A 59 11.52 5.97 -2.94
CA GLY A 59 10.18 5.99 -2.39
C GLY A 59 9.46 4.66 -2.63
N ILE A 60 8.17 4.71 -2.90
CA ILE A 60 7.34 3.53 -3.15
C ILE A 60 6.94 3.52 -4.63
N VAL A 61 7.13 2.37 -5.30
CA VAL A 61 6.60 2.20 -6.65
C VAL A 61 5.09 1.98 -6.56
N LYS A 62 4.30 2.91 -7.10
CA LYS A 62 2.85 2.80 -7.20
C LYS A 62 2.46 2.47 -8.65
N PRO A 63 1.77 1.35 -8.91
CA PRO A 63 1.58 0.82 -10.28
C PRO A 63 0.62 1.64 -11.16
N ARG A 64 -0.28 2.43 -10.58
CA ARG A 64 -1.31 3.22 -11.29
C ARG A 64 -1.31 4.68 -10.83
N ALA A 65 -0.14 5.30 -10.78
CA ALA A 65 0.01 6.64 -10.20
C ALA A 65 0.22 7.75 -11.25
N SER A 66 0.43 7.39 -12.53
CA SER A 66 0.57 8.39 -13.59
C SER A 66 -0.75 9.11 -13.90
N HIS A 67 -0.69 10.09 -14.80
CA HIS A 67 -1.90 10.64 -15.41
C HIS A 67 -2.80 9.50 -15.91
N CYS A 68 -4.10 9.57 -15.59
CA CYS A 68 -5.09 8.54 -15.88
C CYS A 68 -4.84 7.14 -15.29
N GLY A 69 -3.89 6.99 -14.35
CA GLY A 69 -3.60 5.71 -13.70
C GLY A 69 -2.98 4.64 -14.61
N CYS A 70 -2.47 5.02 -15.78
CA CYS A 70 -2.00 4.07 -16.79
C CYS A 70 -0.66 3.40 -16.45
N CYS A 71 0.23 4.11 -15.76
CA CYS A 71 1.63 3.72 -15.60
C CYS A 71 2.08 3.81 -14.13
N PRO A 72 3.13 3.03 -13.78
CA PRO A 72 3.75 3.12 -12.48
C PRO A 72 4.48 4.46 -12.31
N LEU A 73 4.52 4.97 -11.07
CA LEU A 73 5.41 6.06 -10.67
C LEU A 73 6.12 5.70 -9.36
N CYS A 74 7.35 6.21 -9.21
CA CYS A 74 8.04 6.24 -7.93
C CYS A 74 7.51 7.45 -7.15
N VAL A 75 6.75 7.21 -6.09
CA VAL A 75 6.16 8.27 -5.26
C VAL A 75 6.88 8.35 -3.93
N GLN A 76 7.08 9.58 -3.46
CA GLN A 76 7.64 9.82 -2.14
C GLN A 76 6.54 10.31 -1.20
N GLN A 77 6.43 9.67 -0.04
CA GLN A 77 5.54 10.16 1.02
C GLN A 77 6.19 11.40 1.63
N LEU A 78 5.43 12.49 1.64
CA LEU A 78 5.87 13.73 2.26
C LEU A 78 5.61 13.71 3.76
N GLY A 79 6.54 14.30 4.51
CA GLY A 79 6.41 14.54 5.94
C GLY A 79 5.56 15.76 6.27
N LEU A 80 5.28 15.97 7.55
CA LEU A 80 4.55 17.14 8.03
C LEU A 80 5.28 18.43 7.61
N GLY A 81 4.56 19.39 7.02
CA GLY A 81 5.11 20.68 6.60
C GLY A 81 5.81 20.69 5.23
N GLN A 82 5.96 19.53 4.58
CA GLN A 82 6.43 19.46 3.20
C GLN A 82 5.28 19.77 2.23
N ARG A 83 5.60 20.39 1.09
CA ARG A 83 4.62 20.79 0.07
C ARG A 83 4.69 19.86 -1.14
N CYS A 84 3.53 19.52 -1.69
CA CYS A 84 3.45 18.91 -3.01
C CYS A 84 3.66 20.02 -4.06
N ASP A 85 4.62 19.85 -4.96
CA ASP A 85 4.64 20.65 -6.18
C ASP A 85 3.60 20.09 -7.14
N SER A 86 2.68 20.93 -7.65
CA SER A 86 1.80 20.52 -8.75
C SER A 86 2.54 20.75 -10.06
N PRO A 87 2.90 19.72 -10.83
CA PRO A 87 3.61 19.90 -12.11
C PRO A 87 2.70 20.41 -13.24
N TRP A 88 1.43 20.75 -12.97
CA TRP A 88 0.46 21.16 -13.98
C TRP A 88 0.27 22.68 -13.94
N PRO A 89 0.38 23.39 -15.08
CA PRO A 89 -0.05 24.77 -15.16
C PRO A 89 -1.58 24.81 -14.91
N THR A 90 -2.01 25.66 -13.98
CA THR A 90 -3.41 26.02 -13.76
C THR A 90 -4.00 26.76 -14.95
#